data_AF-A0A0G0PI54-F1
#
_entry.id   AF-A0A0G0PI54-F1
#
_cell.length_a   1.000
_cell.length_b   1.000
_cell.length_c   1.000
_cell.angle_alpha   90.00
_cell.angle_beta   90.00
_cell.angle_gamma   90.00
#
_symmetry.space_group_name_H-M   'P 1'
#
loop_
_entity.id
_entity.type
_entity.pdbx_description
1 polymer ?
#
loop_
_entity_poly.entity_id
_entity_poly.type
_entity_poly.pdbx_seq_one_letter_code
_entity_poly.pdbx_strand_id
1 'polypeptide(L)'
;MNEDQNYNVAKLVGFASHNEVKYGDRERIYSDIVGNAVRAAFLGISYEVNKDDIKNHGWERREMKLGDIINVVSAEEYKQFLDSLGEEKERIIRYMEQRLNNYKQYQSEVRDFLQQIKQLEDIRGHQAHIAQNVFNVVISGKEYVMRYRPSPGDVGAYMMGALYIDGEEHFEQIVAASVEDGVTIAEKIPGQQLNKLNPDVVENISDEQINQCFDSLLIAWQRGLPMENKSKNIMYDEKSGFGFIDFINSFDYVGDAKQEKSQSDLIQNYFTPMFFNIVNRSASEEDWKPKTREAIENNILSYQRKLAMIDRLRPIALAKLDNKEEAKAQLLERIESDVLFYKKKIEEYSSEEFVSKTLAENNGIKSPQTDDEIEITGW
;
A
#
# COMPACT_ATOMS: atom_id res chain seq x y z
N MET A 1 -18.90 -22.44 -10.55
CA MET A 1 -18.58 -23.08 -9.26
C MET A 1 -19.85 -23.35 -8.49
N ASN A 2 -19.97 -24.53 -7.86
CA ASN A 2 -20.99 -24.75 -6.82
C ASN A 2 -20.53 -24.09 -5.51
N GLU A 3 -21.45 -23.90 -4.55
CA GLU A 3 -21.12 -23.35 -3.22
C GLU A 3 -20.03 -24.17 -2.50
N ASP A 4 -19.96 -25.47 -2.75
CA ASP A 4 -19.03 -26.39 -2.10
C ASP A 4 -17.54 -26.12 -2.45
N GLN A 5 -17.24 -25.63 -3.66
CA GLN A 5 -15.86 -25.35 -4.08
C GLN A 5 -15.27 -24.10 -3.39
N ASN A 6 -16.03 -23.00 -3.35
CA ASN A 6 -15.62 -21.78 -2.64
C ASN A 6 -15.43 -22.04 -1.13
N TYR A 7 -16.33 -22.84 -0.57
CA TYR A 7 -16.32 -23.25 0.82
C TYR A 7 -15.09 -24.11 1.17
N ASN A 8 -14.67 -25.03 0.30
CA ASN A 8 -13.47 -25.84 0.49
C ASN A 8 -12.16 -25.03 0.38
N VAL A 9 -12.14 -23.98 -0.44
CA VAL A 9 -11.01 -23.04 -0.53
C VAL A 9 -10.86 -22.27 0.79
N ALA A 10 -11.95 -21.69 1.29
CA ALA A 10 -11.94 -20.95 2.55
C ALA A 10 -11.52 -21.85 3.73
N LYS A 11 -12.00 -23.11 3.76
CA LYS A 11 -11.55 -24.15 4.70
C LYS A 11 -10.06 -24.42 4.62
N LEU A 12 -9.51 -24.63 3.43
CA LEU A 12 -8.10 -24.96 3.26
C LEU A 12 -7.18 -23.76 3.58
N VAL A 13 -7.60 -22.54 3.26
CA VAL A 13 -6.93 -21.30 3.69
C VAL A 13 -6.94 -21.19 5.22
N GLY A 14 -8.06 -21.53 5.86
CA GLY A 14 -8.19 -21.62 7.32
C GLY A 14 -7.36 -22.73 7.98
N PHE A 15 -7.22 -23.87 7.31
CA PHE A 15 -6.39 -24.98 7.78
C PHE A 15 -4.88 -24.66 7.64
N ALA A 16 -4.48 -23.95 6.58
CA ALA A 16 -3.14 -23.41 6.41
C ALA A 16 -2.78 -22.44 7.56
N SER A 17 -3.73 -21.59 7.96
CA SER A 17 -3.63 -20.65 9.09
C SER A 17 -3.52 -21.32 10.47
N HIS A 18 -3.96 -22.57 10.58
CA HIS A 18 -3.98 -23.30 11.85
C HIS A 18 -2.65 -23.96 12.20
N ASN A 19 -1.89 -24.45 11.21
CA ASN A 19 -0.65 -25.18 11.47
C ASN A 19 0.55 -24.22 11.54
N GLU A 20 0.90 -23.78 12.75
CA GLU A 20 2.20 -23.17 13.04
C GLU A 20 3.33 -24.14 12.67
N VAL A 21 3.86 -24.03 11.45
CA VAL A 21 5.11 -24.70 11.09
C VAL A 21 6.24 -23.93 11.76
N LYS A 22 6.63 -24.39 12.96
CA LYS A 22 7.82 -23.93 13.67
C LYS A 22 9.09 -24.32 12.89
N TYR A 23 9.53 -23.55 11.89
CA TYR A 23 10.93 -23.53 11.39
C TYR A 23 11.16 -22.28 10.51
N GLY A 24 12.43 -21.87 10.39
CA GLY A 24 12.91 -20.54 9.95
C GLY A 24 12.76 -20.14 8.48
N ASP A 25 11.71 -20.60 7.79
CA ASP A 25 11.34 -20.18 6.42
C ASP A 25 9.79 -20.11 6.32
N ARG A 26 9.19 -19.21 7.12
CA ARG A 26 7.73 -19.10 7.30
C ARG A 26 6.98 -18.59 6.06
N GLU A 27 7.65 -17.79 5.24
CA GLU A 27 7.15 -17.12 4.03
C GLU A 27 6.66 -18.08 2.95
N ARG A 28 7.58 -18.96 2.53
CA ARG A 28 7.37 -19.83 1.39
C ARG A 28 6.29 -20.87 1.68
N ILE A 29 6.25 -21.36 2.92
CA ILE A 29 5.36 -22.44 3.34
C ILE A 29 3.90 -21.99 3.40
N TYR A 30 3.61 -20.79 3.90
CA TYR A 30 2.23 -20.33 4.00
C TYR A 30 1.66 -19.92 2.64
N SER A 31 2.44 -19.17 1.84
CA SER A 31 2.09 -18.83 0.46
C SER A 31 1.98 -20.08 -0.42
N ASP A 32 2.82 -21.09 -0.20
CA ASP A 32 2.72 -22.36 -0.89
C ASP A 32 1.54 -23.19 -0.36
N ILE A 33 1.21 -23.23 0.94
CA ILE A 33 0.04 -23.99 1.42
C ILE A 33 -1.26 -23.32 1.00
N VAL A 34 -1.41 -22.01 1.14
CA VAL A 34 -2.59 -21.29 0.63
C VAL A 34 -2.63 -21.37 -0.89
N GLY A 35 -1.50 -21.15 -1.57
CA GLY A 35 -1.39 -21.31 -3.01
C GLY A 35 -1.69 -22.73 -3.49
N ASN A 36 -1.27 -23.76 -2.77
CA ASN A 36 -1.49 -25.18 -3.09
C ASN A 36 -2.88 -25.66 -2.68
N ALA A 37 -3.44 -25.17 -1.58
CA ALA A 37 -4.82 -25.36 -1.17
C ALA A 37 -5.79 -24.81 -2.22
N VAL A 38 -5.51 -23.59 -2.65
CA VAL A 38 -6.27 -22.90 -3.67
C VAL A 38 -6.05 -23.60 -5.03
N ARG A 39 -4.81 -23.96 -5.41
CA ARG A 39 -4.55 -24.79 -6.62
C ARG A 39 -5.21 -26.17 -6.53
N ALA A 40 -5.29 -26.80 -5.37
CA ALA A 40 -5.96 -28.09 -5.17
C ALA A 40 -7.47 -27.99 -5.35
N ALA A 41 -8.08 -26.95 -4.80
CA ALA A 41 -9.51 -26.73 -4.93
C ALA A 41 -9.93 -26.23 -6.33
N PHE A 42 -9.07 -25.48 -7.04
CA PHE A 42 -9.41 -24.87 -8.34
C PHE A 42 -8.83 -25.59 -9.56
N LEU A 43 -7.64 -26.20 -9.47
CA LEU A 43 -6.98 -26.92 -10.57
C LEU A 43 -7.08 -28.45 -10.42
N GLY A 44 -7.66 -28.95 -9.32
CA GLY A 44 -7.71 -30.40 -9.02
C GLY A 44 -6.34 -31.00 -8.71
N ILE A 45 -5.34 -30.18 -8.36
CA ILE A 45 -3.97 -30.60 -8.04
C ILE A 45 -3.79 -30.59 -6.52
N SER A 46 -4.05 -31.72 -5.86
CA SER A 46 -3.85 -31.86 -4.42
C SER A 46 -2.41 -32.25 -4.07
N TYR A 47 -1.97 -31.84 -2.87
CA TYR A 47 -0.69 -32.23 -2.29
C TYR A 47 -0.94 -32.87 -0.92
N GLU A 48 -0.35 -34.03 -0.66
CA GLU A 48 -0.34 -34.64 0.65
C GLU A 48 0.92 -34.20 1.41
N VAL A 49 0.76 -33.57 2.58
CA VAL A 49 1.88 -33.18 3.44
C VAL A 49 1.90 -34.12 4.63
N ASN A 50 2.77 -35.12 4.57
CA ASN A 50 2.97 -36.07 5.67
C ASN A 50 3.98 -35.52 6.68
N LYS A 51 3.60 -35.49 7.97
CA LYS A 51 4.45 -34.99 9.08
C LYS A 51 5.72 -35.83 9.26
N ASP A 52 5.70 -37.10 8.89
CA ASP A 52 6.81 -38.04 9.14
C ASP A 52 7.85 -38.06 8.01
N ASP A 53 7.48 -37.68 6.77
CA ASP A 53 8.40 -37.65 5.63
C ASP A 53 9.34 -36.43 5.65
N ILE A 54 8.93 -35.32 6.27
CA ILE A 54 9.69 -34.06 6.34
C ILE A 54 10.98 -34.19 7.16
N LYS A 55 11.03 -35.12 8.11
CA LYS A 55 12.21 -35.29 8.99
C LYS A 55 13.34 -36.10 8.39
N ASN A 56 13.06 -36.99 7.42
CA ASN A 56 14.02 -38.02 7.04
C ASN A 56 14.42 -38.00 5.57
N HIS A 57 13.56 -37.59 4.63
CA HIS A 57 13.83 -37.73 3.19
C HIS A 57 13.40 -36.46 2.46
N GLY A 58 14.37 -35.66 2.00
CA GLY A 58 14.10 -34.43 1.25
C GLY A 58 13.03 -34.65 0.17
N TRP A 59 12.09 -33.71 0.08
CA TRP A 59 10.98 -33.57 -0.87
C TRP A 59 10.83 -34.68 -1.92
N GLU A 60 10.25 -35.82 -1.55
CA GLU A 60 9.70 -36.74 -2.57
C GLU A 60 8.26 -36.34 -2.88
N ARG A 61 8.09 -35.63 -4.01
CA ARG A 61 6.77 -35.30 -4.57
C ARG A 61 6.04 -36.59 -4.94
N ARG A 62 4.86 -36.82 -4.34
CA ARG A 62 3.87 -37.74 -4.91
C ARG A 62 2.77 -36.96 -5.62
N GLU A 63 2.51 -37.34 -6.88
CA GLU A 63 1.35 -36.89 -7.65
C GLU A 63 0.11 -37.70 -7.22
N MET A 64 -0.89 -37.04 -6.63
CA MET A 64 -2.25 -37.59 -6.53
C MET A 64 -3.02 -37.29 -7.83
N LYS A 65 -3.99 -38.14 -8.17
CA LYS A 65 -4.64 -38.12 -9.50
C LYS A 65 -5.99 -37.41 -9.45
N LEU A 66 -6.36 -36.80 -10.57
CA LEU A 66 -7.69 -36.22 -10.80
C LEU A 66 -8.76 -37.30 -10.56
N GLY A 67 -9.56 -37.16 -9.49
CA GLY A 67 -10.59 -38.13 -9.11
C GLY A 67 -10.55 -38.57 -7.63
N ASP A 68 -9.51 -38.20 -6.89
CA ASP A 68 -9.44 -38.45 -5.46
C ASP A 68 -10.47 -37.56 -4.71
N ILE A 69 -11.50 -38.20 -4.17
CA ILE A 69 -12.57 -37.55 -3.40
C ILE A 69 -12.02 -37.21 -2.02
N ILE A 70 -11.77 -35.92 -1.76
CA ILE A 70 -11.58 -35.43 -0.39
C ILE A 70 -12.96 -35.44 0.25
N ASN A 71 -13.17 -36.32 1.24
CA ASN A 71 -14.39 -36.35 2.02
C ASN A 71 -14.60 -34.98 2.68
N VAL A 72 -15.61 -34.27 2.18
CA VAL A 72 -15.98 -32.94 2.62
C VAL A 72 -16.63 -33.07 3.99
N VAL A 73 -15.92 -32.64 5.04
CA VAL A 73 -16.49 -32.42 6.38
C VAL A 73 -17.82 -31.67 6.25
N SER A 74 -18.86 -32.20 6.89
CA SER A 74 -20.21 -31.64 6.94
C SER A 74 -20.22 -30.19 7.42
N ALA A 75 -21.31 -29.46 7.17
CA ALA A 75 -21.46 -28.08 7.63
C ALA A 75 -21.28 -27.94 9.16
N GLU A 76 -21.71 -28.97 9.90
CA GLU A 76 -21.55 -29.05 11.36
C GLU A 76 -20.09 -29.25 11.78
N GLU A 77 -19.36 -30.15 11.10
CA GLU A 77 -17.93 -30.36 11.38
C GLU A 77 -17.07 -29.14 11.01
N TYR A 78 -17.47 -28.37 9.99
CA TYR A 78 -16.82 -27.09 9.69
C TYR A 78 -17.06 -26.04 10.78
N LYS A 79 -18.29 -25.93 11.26
CA LYS A 79 -18.63 -25.01 12.33
C LYS A 79 -17.81 -25.34 13.58
N GLN A 80 -17.75 -26.61 13.96
CA GLN A 80 -16.92 -27.09 15.07
C GLN A 80 -15.42 -26.80 14.85
N PHE A 81 -14.94 -26.95 13.60
CA PHE A 81 -13.57 -26.56 13.25
C PHE A 81 -13.37 -25.06 13.44
N LEU A 82 -14.22 -24.18 12.89
CA LEU A 82 -14.11 -22.73 13.07
C LEU A 82 -14.13 -22.32 14.55
N ASP A 83 -15.07 -22.88 15.33
CA ASP A 83 -15.20 -22.65 16.76
C ASP A 83 -13.91 -23.04 17.53
N SER A 84 -13.10 -23.95 16.97
CA SER A 84 -11.81 -24.37 17.55
C SER A 84 -10.62 -23.47 17.21
N LEU A 85 -10.74 -22.58 16.21
CA LEU A 85 -9.62 -21.78 15.70
C LEU A 85 -9.35 -20.48 16.49
N GLY A 86 -10.29 -20.06 17.34
CA GLY A 86 -10.29 -18.76 18.01
C GLY A 86 -10.79 -17.62 17.09
N GLU A 87 -11.27 -16.54 17.71
CA GLU A 87 -12.02 -15.46 17.02
C GLU A 87 -11.27 -14.82 15.84
N GLU A 88 -9.96 -14.60 15.97
CA GLU A 88 -9.14 -13.95 14.92
C GLU A 88 -9.10 -14.79 13.63
N LYS A 89 -8.93 -16.11 13.78
CA LYS A 89 -8.83 -17.04 12.64
C LYS A 89 -10.18 -17.24 11.98
N GLU A 90 -11.25 -17.32 12.78
CA GLU A 90 -12.61 -17.34 12.26
C GLU A 90 -12.90 -16.09 11.42
N ARG A 91 -12.51 -14.90 11.92
CA ARG A 91 -12.66 -13.63 11.19
C ARG A 91 -11.98 -13.66 9.82
N ILE A 92 -10.74 -14.15 9.74
CA ILE A 92 -9.99 -14.29 8.48
C ILE A 92 -10.78 -15.15 7.49
N ILE A 93 -11.22 -16.33 7.92
CA ILE A 93 -11.89 -17.28 7.03
C ILE A 93 -13.21 -16.72 6.53
N ARG A 94 -14.02 -16.13 7.41
CA ARG A 94 -15.31 -15.52 7.04
C ARG A 94 -15.14 -14.36 6.06
N TYR A 95 -14.14 -13.52 6.28
CA TYR A 95 -13.84 -12.42 5.36
C TYR A 95 -13.54 -12.94 3.94
N MET A 96 -12.66 -13.94 3.84
CA MET A 96 -12.26 -14.54 2.56
C MET A 96 -13.45 -15.22 1.88
N GLU A 97 -14.20 -16.04 2.62
CA GLU A 97 -15.38 -16.74 2.12
C GLU A 97 -16.42 -15.77 1.56
N GLN A 98 -16.69 -14.68 2.28
CA GLN A 98 -17.64 -13.66 1.84
C GLN A 98 -17.22 -13.03 0.50
N ARG A 99 -15.94 -12.68 0.32
CA ARG A 99 -15.45 -12.00 -0.91
C ARG A 99 -15.42 -12.96 -2.10
N LEU A 100 -15.07 -14.22 -1.88
CA LEU A 100 -15.16 -15.27 -2.89
C LEU A 100 -16.61 -15.55 -3.31
N ASN A 101 -17.55 -15.53 -2.36
CA ASN A 101 -18.96 -15.74 -2.65
C ASN A 101 -19.60 -14.54 -3.33
N ASN A 102 -19.24 -13.31 -2.93
CA ASN A 102 -19.72 -12.07 -3.55
C ASN A 102 -19.35 -12.00 -5.04
N TYR A 103 -18.20 -12.57 -5.44
CA TYR A 103 -17.76 -12.55 -6.84
C TYR A 103 -18.78 -13.12 -7.83
N LYS A 104 -19.68 -14.02 -7.41
CA LYS A 104 -20.76 -14.53 -8.27
C LYS A 104 -21.59 -13.39 -8.90
N GLN A 105 -21.76 -12.28 -8.19
CA GLN A 105 -22.49 -11.10 -8.68
C GLN A 105 -21.72 -10.30 -9.74
N TYR A 106 -20.39 -10.39 -9.75
CA TYR A 106 -19.49 -9.65 -10.63
C TYR A 106 -18.99 -10.51 -11.81
N GLN A 107 -19.14 -11.84 -11.71
CA GLN A 107 -18.46 -12.82 -12.53
C GLN A 107 -18.67 -12.65 -14.04
N SER A 108 -19.89 -12.37 -14.49
CA SER A 108 -20.18 -12.25 -15.93
C SER A 108 -19.43 -11.05 -16.53
N GLU A 109 -19.63 -9.86 -15.96
CA GLU A 109 -19.03 -8.61 -16.45
C GLU A 109 -17.49 -8.65 -16.35
N VAL A 110 -16.96 -9.24 -15.27
CA VAL A 110 -15.50 -9.41 -15.10
C VAL A 110 -14.94 -10.38 -16.14
N ARG A 111 -15.59 -11.51 -16.41
CA ARG A 111 -15.09 -12.46 -17.42
C ARG A 111 -15.13 -11.87 -18.83
N ASP A 112 -16.17 -11.12 -19.16
CA ASP A 112 -16.25 -10.40 -20.42
C ASP A 112 -15.12 -9.37 -20.55
N PHE A 113 -14.82 -8.64 -19.47
CA PHE A 113 -13.68 -7.72 -19.42
C PHE A 113 -12.34 -8.46 -19.56
N LEU A 114 -12.15 -9.58 -18.86
CA LEU A 114 -10.94 -10.39 -18.94
C LEU A 114 -10.71 -10.95 -20.36
N GLN A 115 -11.77 -11.28 -21.09
CA GLN A 115 -11.66 -11.66 -22.50
C GLN A 115 -11.19 -10.50 -23.37
N GLN A 116 -11.69 -9.28 -23.14
CA GLN A 116 -11.27 -8.08 -23.88
C GLN A 116 -9.77 -7.82 -23.69
N ILE A 117 -9.27 -7.83 -22.45
CA ILE A 117 -7.85 -7.58 -22.21
C ILE A 117 -6.93 -8.71 -22.72
N LYS A 118 -7.42 -9.97 -22.76
CA LYS A 118 -6.66 -11.11 -23.32
C LYS A 118 -6.44 -11.01 -24.84
N GLN A 119 -7.26 -10.23 -25.54
CA GLN A 119 -7.12 -9.99 -26.97
C GLN A 119 -6.09 -8.91 -27.31
N LEU A 120 -5.60 -8.17 -26.30
CA LEU A 120 -4.60 -7.13 -26.49
C LEU A 120 -3.19 -7.73 -26.45
N GLU A 121 -2.32 -7.23 -27.33
CA GLU A 121 -0.89 -7.52 -27.27
C GLU A 121 -0.26 -6.93 -26.01
N ASP A 122 -0.71 -5.73 -25.60
CA ASP A 122 -0.33 -5.07 -24.37
C ASP A 122 -1.58 -4.60 -23.61
N ILE A 123 -1.81 -5.19 -22.44
CA ILE A 123 -2.95 -4.85 -21.58
C ILE A 123 -2.95 -3.37 -21.14
N ARG A 124 -1.79 -2.70 -21.18
CA ARG A 124 -1.67 -1.26 -20.88
C ARG A 124 -2.36 -0.39 -21.92
N GLY A 125 -2.61 -0.93 -23.11
CA GLY A 125 -3.37 -0.28 -24.18
C GLY A 125 -4.89 -0.26 -23.94
N HIS A 126 -5.40 -0.98 -22.94
CA HIS A 126 -6.82 -0.95 -22.61
C HIS A 126 -7.21 0.40 -21.99
N GLN A 127 -8.29 1.03 -22.45
CA GLN A 127 -8.74 2.35 -21.96
C GLN A 127 -9.01 2.40 -20.45
N ALA A 128 -9.36 1.26 -19.85
CA ALA A 128 -9.59 1.13 -18.42
C ALA A 128 -8.31 1.01 -17.58
N HIS A 129 -7.15 0.81 -18.20
CA HIS A 129 -5.90 0.57 -17.48
C HIS A 129 -5.44 1.84 -16.74
N ILE A 130 -5.25 1.74 -15.43
CA ILE A 130 -4.84 2.87 -14.57
C ILE A 130 -3.48 2.66 -13.89
N ALA A 131 -3.06 1.41 -13.69
CA ALA A 131 -1.75 1.03 -13.18
C ALA A 131 -1.45 -0.43 -13.53
N GLN A 132 -0.26 -0.93 -13.18
CA GLN A 132 0.18 -2.29 -13.49
C GLN A 132 -0.86 -3.35 -13.06
N ASN A 133 -1.54 -3.94 -14.05
CA ASN A 133 -2.64 -4.90 -13.86
C ASN A 133 -3.82 -4.35 -13.03
N VAL A 134 -4.03 -3.04 -13.01
CA VAL A 134 -5.12 -2.38 -12.31
C VAL A 134 -5.99 -1.63 -13.32
N PHE A 135 -7.28 -1.85 -13.25
CA PHE A 135 -8.26 -1.33 -14.20
C PHE A 135 -9.42 -0.63 -13.48
N ASN A 136 -9.87 0.50 -14.01
CA ASN A 136 -11.15 1.12 -13.62
C ASN A 136 -12.27 0.45 -14.43
N VAL A 137 -13.09 -0.37 -13.79
CA VAL A 137 -14.17 -1.13 -14.44
C VAL A 137 -15.53 -0.59 -14.01
N VAL A 138 -16.51 -0.64 -14.91
CA VAL A 138 -17.90 -0.32 -14.59
C VAL A 138 -18.66 -1.63 -14.55
N ILE A 139 -19.24 -1.95 -13.39
CA ILE A 139 -20.02 -3.16 -13.17
C ILE A 139 -21.41 -2.76 -12.73
N SER A 140 -22.43 -3.13 -13.51
CA SER A 140 -23.83 -2.76 -13.26
C SER A 140 -24.02 -1.25 -13.02
N GLY A 141 -23.27 -0.42 -13.77
CA GLY A 141 -23.35 1.04 -13.71
C GLY A 141 -22.57 1.72 -12.57
N LYS A 142 -21.89 0.96 -11.70
CA LYS A 142 -21.01 1.50 -10.63
C LYS A 142 -19.54 1.30 -10.99
N GLU A 143 -18.70 2.29 -10.70
CA GLU A 143 -17.24 2.20 -10.89
C GLU A 143 -16.58 1.38 -9.76
N TYR A 144 -15.64 0.53 -10.16
CA TYR A 144 -14.82 -0.28 -9.28
C TYR A 144 -13.37 -0.30 -9.76
N VAL A 145 -12.46 -0.65 -8.87
CA VAL A 145 -11.08 -0.95 -9.23
C VAL A 145 -10.90 -2.47 -9.26
N MET A 146 -10.58 -3.01 -10.44
CA MET A 146 -10.23 -4.41 -10.60
C MET A 146 -8.71 -4.57 -10.67
N ARG A 147 -8.15 -5.45 -9.83
CA ARG A 147 -6.75 -5.88 -9.94
C ARG A 147 -6.69 -7.28 -10.51
N TYR A 148 -5.97 -7.44 -11.61
CA TYR A 148 -5.66 -8.72 -12.21
C TYR A 148 -4.32 -9.26 -11.67
N ARG A 149 -4.38 -10.39 -11.00
CA ARG A 149 -3.28 -11.09 -10.33
C ARG A 149 -3.31 -12.55 -10.79
N PRO A 150 -2.49 -12.96 -11.77
CA PRO A 150 -2.56 -14.29 -12.35
C PRO A 150 -2.19 -15.41 -11.35
N SER A 151 -1.53 -15.06 -10.24
CA SER A 151 -1.20 -15.98 -9.17
C SER A 151 -2.32 -16.03 -8.11
N PRO A 152 -2.85 -17.23 -7.81
CA PRO A 152 -3.71 -17.46 -6.65
C PRO A 152 -3.19 -16.91 -5.33
N GLY A 153 -1.87 -17.05 -5.10
CA GLY A 153 -1.23 -16.57 -3.88
C GLY A 153 -1.32 -15.06 -3.73
N ASP A 154 -1.20 -14.33 -4.84
CA ASP A 154 -1.24 -12.86 -4.84
C ASP A 154 -2.66 -12.35 -4.51
N VAL A 155 -3.70 -13.01 -5.03
CA VAL A 155 -5.10 -12.72 -4.69
C VAL A 155 -5.35 -12.93 -3.20
N GLY A 156 -4.85 -14.04 -2.65
CA GLY A 156 -4.94 -14.35 -1.22
C GLY A 156 -4.18 -13.35 -0.34
N ALA A 157 -2.94 -13.04 -0.69
CA ALA A 157 -2.09 -12.10 0.04
C ALA A 157 -2.70 -10.69 0.07
N TYR A 158 -3.27 -10.24 -1.05
CA TYR A 158 -3.94 -8.95 -1.13
C TYR A 158 -5.18 -8.87 -0.24
N MET A 159 -6.01 -9.93 -0.26
CA MET A 159 -7.18 -10.00 0.62
C MET A 159 -6.78 -10.00 2.10
N MET A 160 -5.68 -10.67 2.46
CA MET A 160 -5.18 -10.69 3.84
C MET A 160 -4.74 -9.30 4.32
N GLY A 161 -4.08 -8.50 3.47
CA GLY A 161 -3.77 -7.11 3.80
C GLY A 161 -5.05 -6.29 4.04
N ALA A 162 -6.02 -6.42 3.14
CA ALA A 162 -7.30 -5.70 3.23
C ALA A 162 -8.20 -6.13 4.41
N LEU A 163 -8.02 -7.33 4.97
CA LEU A 163 -8.79 -7.75 6.14
C LEU A 163 -8.63 -6.81 7.35
N TYR A 164 -7.44 -6.24 7.55
CA TYR A 164 -7.16 -5.42 8.73
C TYR A 164 -7.89 -4.09 8.75
N ILE A 165 -8.37 -3.64 7.60
CA ILE A 165 -9.06 -2.37 7.38
C ILE A 165 -10.46 -2.60 6.82
N ASP A 166 -10.97 -3.84 6.90
CA ASP A 166 -12.32 -4.14 6.46
C ASP A 166 -13.33 -3.29 7.25
N GLY A 167 -14.16 -2.56 6.51
CA GLY A 167 -15.15 -1.63 7.07
C GLY A 167 -14.59 -0.29 7.54
N GLU A 168 -13.29 -0.04 7.45
CA GLU A 168 -12.71 1.26 7.80
C GLU A 168 -12.90 2.28 6.67
N GLU A 169 -13.50 3.40 7.04
CA GLU A 169 -13.60 4.56 6.16
C GLU A 169 -12.20 5.04 5.74
N HIS A 170 -12.10 5.61 4.53
CA HIS A 170 -10.85 6.05 3.90
C HIS A 170 -9.90 4.94 3.42
N PHE A 171 -10.20 3.66 3.63
CA PHE A 171 -9.38 2.58 3.11
C PHE A 171 -10.06 1.83 1.96
N GLU A 172 -9.26 1.33 1.02
CA GLU A 172 -9.75 0.48 -0.07
C GLU A 172 -10.47 -0.77 0.45
N GLN A 173 -11.73 -0.92 0.05
CA GLN A 173 -12.59 -2.03 0.45
C GLN A 173 -12.70 -3.07 -0.67
N ILE A 174 -12.19 -4.28 -0.44
CA ILE A 174 -12.37 -5.41 -1.37
C ILE A 174 -13.78 -5.98 -1.17
N VAL A 175 -14.61 -5.83 -2.19
CA VAL A 175 -16.01 -6.29 -2.18
C VAL A 175 -16.16 -7.70 -2.74
N ALA A 176 -15.27 -8.10 -3.64
CA ALA A 176 -15.29 -9.42 -4.25
C ALA A 176 -13.89 -9.86 -4.72
N ALA A 177 -13.68 -11.17 -4.83
CA ALA A 177 -12.45 -11.75 -5.36
C ALA A 177 -12.70 -13.09 -6.05
N SER A 178 -11.85 -13.41 -7.03
CA SER A 178 -11.84 -14.71 -7.69
C SER A 178 -10.42 -15.19 -7.81
N VAL A 179 -10.14 -16.36 -7.25
CA VAL A 179 -8.84 -16.96 -7.47
C VAL A 179 -8.76 -17.63 -8.85
N GLU A 180 -9.85 -18.25 -9.30
CA GLU A 180 -9.95 -18.87 -10.63
C GLU A 180 -9.63 -17.86 -11.74
N ASP A 181 -10.25 -16.69 -11.66
CA ASP A 181 -10.09 -15.63 -12.65
C ASP A 181 -8.89 -14.71 -12.30
N GLY A 182 -8.23 -14.93 -11.16
CA GLY A 182 -7.07 -14.17 -10.71
C GLY A 182 -7.37 -12.69 -10.50
N VAL A 183 -8.46 -12.34 -9.81
CA VAL A 183 -8.90 -10.94 -9.66
C VAL A 183 -9.35 -10.59 -8.25
N THR A 184 -9.18 -9.32 -7.89
CA THR A 184 -9.90 -8.67 -6.78
C THR A 184 -10.64 -7.45 -7.30
N ILE A 185 -11.82 -7.20 -6.75
CA ILE A 185 -12.69 -6.06 -7.05
C ILE A 185 -12.82 -5.25 -5.78
N ALA A 186 -12.41 -3.98 -5.86
CA ALA A 186 -12.51 -3.03 -4.76
C ALA A 186 -13.37 -1.84 -5.13
N GLU A 187 -14.00 -1.22 -4.12
CA GLU A 187 -14.65 0.07 -4.31
C GLU A 187 -13.61 1.12 -4.70
N LYS A 188 -13.99 1.98 -5.64
CA LYS A 188 -13.11 3.06 -6.09
C LYS A 188 -13.04 4.15 -5.03
N ILE A 189 -11.86 4.33 -4.44
CA ILE A 189 -11.58 5.48 -3.57
C ILE A 189 -11.67 6.77 -4.40
N PRO A 190 -12.46 7.76 -3.97
CA PRO A 190 -12.66 9.00 -4.72
C PRO A 190 -11.38 9.83 -4.79
N GLY A 191 -11.37 10.75 -5.76
CA GLY A 191 -10.33 11.76 -5.87
C GLY A 191 -9.15 11.36 -6.74
N GLN A 192 -8.03 12.06 -6.52
CA GLN A 192 -6.80 11.93 -7.30
C GLN A 192 -5.65 11.46 -6.40
N GLN A 193 -4.66 10.79 -6.99
CA GLN A 193 -3.45 10.44 -6.26
C GLN A 193 -2.77 11.72 -5.75
N LEU A 194 -2.28 11.71 -4.51
CA LEU A 194 -1.63 12.85 -3.85
C LEU A 194 -0.44 13.37 -4.67
N ASN A 195 0.27 12.48 -5.38
CA ASN A 195 1.36 12.88 -6.28
C ASN A 195 0.95 13.60 -7.57
N LYS A 196 -0.35 13.67 -7.86
CA LYS A 196 -0.92 14.32 -9.04
C LYS A 196 -1.76 15.55 -8.70
N LEU A 197 -1.88 15.91 -7.41
CA LEU A 197 -2.62 17.09 -7.01
C LEU A 197 -1.92 18.37 -7.45
N ASN A 198 -2.72 19.36 -7.82
CA ASN A 198 -2.25 20.72 -7.99
C ASN A 198 -1.83 21.27 -6.60
N PRO A 199 -0.69 21.99 -6.48
CA PRO A 199 -0.29 22.65 -5.25
C PRO A 199 -1.39 23.50 -4.58
N ASP A 200 -2.23 24.19 -5.36
CA ASP A 200 -3.32 25.00 -4.83
C ASP A 200 -4.40 24.13 -4.14
N VAL A 201 -4.60 22.89 -4.59
CA VAL A 201 -5.49 21.93 -3.90
C VAL A 201 -4.86 21.51 -2.57
N VAL A 202 -3.54 21.26 -2.56
CA VAL A 202 -2.80 20.87 -1.34
C VAL A 202 -2.86 21.97 -0.27
N GLU A 203 -2.76 23.24 -0.66
CA GLU A 203 -2.89 24.39 0.25
C GLU A 203 -4.28 24.49 0.89
N ASN A 204 -5.32 24.08 0.16
CA ASN A 204 -6.70 24.16 0.59
C ASN A 204 -7.19 22.90 1.34
N ILE A 205 -6.36 21.87 1.51
CA ILE A 205 -6.67 20.74 2.40
C ILE A 205 -6.92 21.30 3.79
N SER A 206 -8.07 21.00 4.40
CA SER A 206 -8.42 21.52 5.73
C SER A 206 -7.68 20.82 6.87
N ASP A 207 -7.55 21.50 8.01
CA ASP A 207 -6.97 20.90 9.22
C ASP A 207 -7.75 19.67 9.69
N GLU A 208 -9.08 19.66 9.49
CA GLU A 208 -9.95 18.52 9.79
C GLU A 208 -9.61 17.31 8.92
N GLN A 209 -9.43 17.48 7.61
CA GLN A 209 -9.04 16.39 6.71
C GLN A 209 -7.64 15.86 7.01
N ILE A 210 -6.71 16.75 7.38
CA ILE A 210 -5.38 16.35 7.85
C ILE A 210 -5.49 15.53 9.13
N ASN A 211 -6.30 15.98 10.08
CA ASN A 211 -6.53 15.28 11.35
C ASN A 211 -7.13 13.88 11.11
N GLN A 212 -8.14 13.77 10.26
CA GLN A 212 -8.76 12.49 9.84
C GLN A 212 -7.75 11.56 9.16
N CYS A 213 -6.86 12.11 8.33
CA CYS A 213 -5.79 11.33 7.71
C CYS A 213 -4.88 10.68 8.76
N PHE A 214 -4.45 11.43 9.78
CA PHE A 214 -3.64 10.87 10.86
C PHE A 214 -4.40 9.85 11.71
N ASP A 215 -5.72 10.04 11.91
CA ASP A 215 -6.57 9.07 12.58
C ASP A 215 -6.64 7.74 11.81
N SER A 216 -6.85 7.79 10.49
CA SER A 216 -6.81 6.60 9.64
C SER A 216 -5.44 5.90 9.72
N LEU A 217 -4.32 6.63 9.63
CA LEU A 217 -2.99 6.04 9.76
C LEU A 217 -2.75 5.41 11.14
N LEU A 218 -3.27 6.02 12.20
CA LEU A 218 -3.21 5.46 13.55
C LEU A 218 -4.01 4.16 13.65
N ILE A 219 -5.20 4.09 13.04
CA ILE A 219 -6.01 2.87 12.95
C ILE A 219 -5.23 1.78 12.22
N ALA A 220 -4.65 2.07 11.05
CA ALA A 220 -3.83 1.10 10.30
C ALA A 220 -2.66 0.57 11.16
N TRP A 221 -1.94 1.48 11.83
CA TRP A 221 -0.86 1.09 12.72
C TRP A 221 -1.35 0.24 13.90
N GLN A 222 -2.42 0.64 14.60
CA GLN A 222 -3.00 -0.10 15.72
C GLN A 222 -3.45 -1.51 15.31
N ARG A 223 -3.89 -1.67 14.06
CA ARG A 223 -4.41 -2.93 13.53
C ARG A 223 -3.38 -3.86 12.95
N GLY A 224 -2.09 -3.52 12.97
CA GLY A 224 -1.10 -4.41 12.37
C GLY A 224 -0.71 -4.02 10.95
N LEU A 225 -1.46 -3.19 10.24
CA LEU A 225 -1.33 -3.04 8.79
C LEU A 225 -0.12 -2.20 8.36
N PRO A 226 0.95 -2.80 7.82
CA PRO A 226 2.04 -2.04 7.20
C PRO A 226 1.53 -1.25 5.99
N MET A 227 1.74 0.07 6.02
CA MET A 227 1.34 0.97 4.96
C MET A 227 2.53 1.30 4.07
N GLU A 228 2.39 1.08 2.76
CA GLU A 228 3.32 1.67 1.79
C GLU A 228 2.90 3.13 1.58
N ASN A 229 3.39 4.04 2.44
CA ASN A 229 3.06 5.46 2.40
C ASN A 229 3.79 6.20 1.28
N LYS A 230 3.57 5.76 0.04
CA LYS A 230 3.97 6.48 -1.18
C LYS A 230 2.83 7.40 -1.60
N SER A 231 3.15 8.61 -2.04
CA SER A 231 2.13 9.58 -2.53
C SER A 231 1.26 9.07 -3.69
N LYS A 232 1.66 8.02 -4.42
CA LYS A 232 0.81 7.37 -5.43
C LYS A 232 -0.26 6.41 -4.87
N ASN A 233 -0.13 6.03 -3.59
CA ASN A 233 -1.03 5.12 -2.87
C ASN A 233 -1.96 5.88 -1.91
N ILE A 234 -1.89 7.21 -1.93
CA ILE A 234 -2.74 8.11 -1.16
C ILE A 234 -3.60 8.86 -2.17
N MET A 235 -4.91 8.80 -1.99
CA MET A 235 -5.91 9.52 -2.77
C MET A 235 -6.39 10.74 -1.96
N TYR A 236 -6.81 11.79 -2.65
CA TYR A 236 -7.43 12.95 -2.03
C TYR A 236 -8.61 13.42 -2.86
N ASP A 237 -9.74 13.63 -2.18
CA ASP A 237 -10.94 14.25 -2.69
C ASP A 237 -11.34 15.39 -1.76
N GLU A 238 -11.74 16.55 -2.31
CA GLU A 238 -12.07 17.73 -1.51
C GLU A 238 -13.23 17.49 -0.55
N LYS A 239 -14.17 16.60 -0.90
CA LYS A 239 -15.34 16.29 -0.06
C LYS A 239 -15.09 15.11 0.86
N SER A 240 -14.42 14.08 0.37
CA SER A 240 -14.25 12.80 1.05
C SER A 240 -12.94 12.73 1.86
N GLY A 241 -12.06 13.73 1.71
CA GLY A 241 -10.77 13.74 2.38
C GLY A 241 -9.76 12.78 1.77
N PHE A 242 -8.90 12.22 2.62
CA PHE A 242 -7.86 11.29 2.20
C PHE A 242 -8.41 9.89 2.07
N GLY A 243 -7.86 9.13 1.13
CA GLY A 243 -8.07 7.69 1.05
C GLY A 243 -6.77 6.94 0.78
N PHE A 244 -6.72 5.66 1.14
CA PHE A 244 -5.52 4.85 1.04
C PHE A 244 -5.79 3.58 0.25
N ILE A 245 -4.85 3.24 -0.63
CA ILE A 245 -4.91 2.07 -1.51
C ILE A 245 -3.58 1.32 -1.46
N ASP A 246 -3.54 0.09 -1.98
CA ASP A 246 -2.30 -0.67 -2.25
C ASP A 246 -1.41 -0.84 -1.01
N PHE A 247 -1.94 -1.56 -0.02
CA PHE A 247 -1.25 -1.88 1.23
C PHE A 247 -0.15 -2.92 1.03
N ILE A 248 0.76 -3.03 1.99
CA ILE A 248 1.84 -4.02 1.90
C ILE A 248 1.26 -5.43 2.08
N ASN A 249 1.40 -6.25 1.05
CA ASN A 249 0.75 -7.55 0.91
C ASN A 249 1.57 -8.73 1.45
N SER A 250 2.40 -8.51 2.47
CA SER A 250 3.28 -9.55 2.99
C SER A 250 2.69 -10.21 4.22
N PHE A 251 2.55 -11.53 4.17
CA PHE A 251 2.30 -12.37 5.33
C PHE A 251 3.34 -12.18 6.45
N ASP A 252 4.52 -11.67 6.11
CA ASP A 252 5.67 -11.49 7.00
C ASP A 252 5.36 -10.54 8.15
N TYR A 253 4.62 -9.48 7.84
CA TYR A 253 4.20 -8.50 8.83
C TYR A 253 3.00 -8.97 9.66
N VAL A 254 2.23 -9.94 9.19
CA VAL A 254 1.11 -10.51 9.94
C VAL A 254 1.61 -11.38 11.10
N GLY A 255 2.72 -12.10 10.90
CA GLY A 255 3.39 -12.85 11.97
C GLY A 255 4.08 -11.95 13.00
N ASP A 256 4.67 -10.85 12.53
CA ASP A 256 5.38 -9.86 13.36
C ASP A 256 4.48 -8.75 13.92
N ALA A 257 3.19 -8.69 13.56
CA ALA A 257 2.23 -7.78 14.18
C ALA A 257 2.03 -8.04 15.70
N LYS A 258 2.54 -9.17 16.20
CA LYS A 258 2.67 -9.50 17.64
C LYS A 258 3.94 -8.97 18.29
N GLN A 259 4.93 -8.52 17.51
CA GLN A 259 6.03 -7.74 18.07
C GLN A 259 5.45 -6.40 18.54
N GLU A 260 5.86 -6.00 19.73
CA GLU A 260 5.44 -4.76 20.36
C GLU A 260 5.74 -3.61 19.39
N LYS A 261 4.72 -3.14 18.67
CA LYS A 261 4.88 -2.10 17.65
C LYS A 261 5.52 -0.90 18.32
N SER A 262 6.75 -0.61 17.92
CA SER A 262 7.48 0.45 18.58
C SER A 262 6.82 1.78 18.23
N GLN A 263 6.89 2.73 19.14
CA GLN A 263 6.45 4.09 18.82
C GLN A 263 7.29 4.67 17.67
N SER A 264 8.55 4.24 17.54
CA SER A 264 9.43 4.53 16.41
C SER A 264 8.81 4.09 15.08
N ASP A 265 8.12 2.94 15.01
CA ASP A 265 7.46 2.48 13.77
C ASP A 265 6.31 3.41 13.36
N LEU A 266 5.52 3.91 14.31
CA LEU A 266 4.45 4.86 14.02
C LEU A 266 5.03 6.14 13.39
N ILE A 267 6.14 6.64 13.95
CA ILE A 267 6.79 7.85 13.44
C ILE A 267 7.45 7.61 12.09
N GLN A 268 8.28 6.59 11.96
CA GLN A 268 9.11 6.36 10.78
C GLN A 268 8.32 5.84 9.59
N ASN A 269 7.33 4.98 9.83
CA ASN A 269 6.62 4.31 8.75
C ASN A 269 5.29 4.98 8.40
N TYR A 270 4.67 5.77 9.29
CA TYR A 270 3.34 6.36 9.05
C TYR A 270 3.39 7.88 9.03
N PHE A 271 3.75 8.50 10.15
CA PHE A 271 3.59 9.95 10.30
C PHE A 271 4.61 10.72 9.47
N THR A 272 5.88 10.32 9.52
CA THR A 272 6.95 10.98 8.77
C THR A 272 6.69 10.88 7.26
N PRO A 273 6.47 9.69 6.66
CA PRO A 273 6.23 9.61 5.22
C PRO A 273 4.98 10.39 4.79
N MET A 274 3.89 10.36 5.57
CA MET A 274 2.69 11.14 5.26
C MET A 274 2.98 12.64 5.29
N PHE A 275 3.64 13.11 6.34
CA PHE A 275 4.08 14.48 6.49
C PHE A 275 4.90 14.93 5.27
N PHE A 276 5.89 14.13 4.89
CA PHE A 276 6.71 14.36 3.70
C PHE A 276 5.91 14.37 2.41
N ASN A 277 4.94 13.47 2.25
CA ASN A 277 4.14 13.40 1.03
C ASN A 277 3.23 14.61 0.87
N ILE A 278 2.58 15.08 1.95
CA ILE A 278 1.73 16.29 1.90
C ILE A 278 2.62 17.52 1.63
N VAL A 279 3.71 17.67 2.39
CA VAL A 279 4.60 18.83 2.29
C VAL A 279 5.29 18.88 0.93
N ASN A 280 5.92 17.79 0.46
CA ASN A 280 6.68 17.84 -0.79
C ASN A 280 5.84 17.97 -2.05
N ARG A 281 4.54 17.68 -2.01
CA ARG A 281 3.64 17.82 -3.17
C ARG A 281 3.07 19.23 -3.35
N SER A 282 3.35 20.17 -2.45
CA SER A 282 3.16 21.60 -2.74
C SER A 282 4.22 22.16 -3.74
N ALA A 283 4.90 21.30 -4.51
CA ALA A 283 5.99 21.64 -5.43
C ALA A 283 6.04 20.72 -6.66
N SER A 284 6.42 21.27 -7.82
CA SER A 284 6.75 20.48 -9.01
C SER A 284 8.16 19.87 -8.92
N GLU A 285 8.37 18.68 -9.47
CA GLU A 285 9.71 18.04 -9.51
C GLU A 285 10.66 18.70 -10.54
N GLU A 286 10.18 19.59 -11.41
CA GLU A 286 10.97 20.31 -12.42
C GLU A 286 11.92 21.38 -11.84
N ASP A 287 11.90 21.58 -10.52
CA ASP A 287 12.45 22.74 -9.82
C ASP A 287 13.94 22.62 -9.44
N TRP A 288 14.63 21.52 -9.79
CA TRP A 288 15.93 21.22 -9.19
C TRP A 288 17.08 22.05 -9.76
N LYS A 289 16.86 22.73 -10.89
CA LYS A 289 17.82 23.66 -11.51
C LYS A 289 17.05 24.80 -12.20
N PRO A 290 16.61 25.83 -11.45
CA PRO A 290 15.85 26.93 -12.04
C PRO A 290 16.74 27.63 -13.08
N LYS A 291 16.19 27.84 -14.28
CA LYS A 291 16.92 28.47 -15.41
C LYS A 291 16.62 29.94 -15.58
N THR A 292 15.53 30.41 -14.97
CA THR A 292 15.01 31.76 -15.11
C THR A 292 14.75 32.35 -13.73
N ARG A 293 14.70 33.68 -13.64
CA ARG A 293 14.34 34.37 -12.40
C ARG A 293 12.95 33.94 -11.91
N GLU A 294 11.99 33.84 -12.82
CA GLU A 294 10.64 33.34 -12.55
C GLU A 294 10.66 31.92 -11.94
N ALA A 295 11.50 31.01 -12.45
CA ALA A 295 11.65 29.68 -11.86
C ALA A 295 12.27 29.72 -10.45
N ILE A 296 13.21 30.63 -10.20
CA ILE A 296 13.77 30.84 -8.85
C ILE A 296 12.68 31.35 -7.89
N GLU A 297 11.89 32.34 -8.32
CA GLU A 297 10.78 32.91 -7.54
C GLU A 297 9.70 31.86 -7.25
N ASN A 298 9.37 31.00 -8.23
CA ASN A 298 8.46 29.87 -8.03
C ASN A 298 9.00 28.85 -7.03
N ASN A 299 10.31 28.56 -7.04
CA ASN A 299 10.93 27.69 -6.04
C ASN A 299 10.85 28.29 -4.63
N ILE A 300 11.11 29.59 -4.48
CA ILE A 300 10.96 30.28 -3.19
C ILE A 300 9.52 30.16 -2.69
N LEU A 301 8.54 30.47 -3.55
CA LEU A 301 7.12 30.36 -3.22
C LEU A 301 6.76 28.93 -2.82
N SER A 302 7.28 27.93 -3.53
CA SER A 302 7.09 26.52 -3.20
C SER A 302 7.65 26.16 -1.82
N TYR A 303 8.86 26.60 -1.47
CA TYR A 303 9.42 26.37 -0.14
C TYR A 303 8.65 27.09 0.97
N GLN A 304 8.10 28.29 0.70
CA GLN A 304 7.23 29.00 1.63
C GLN A 304 5.93 28.24 1.87
N ARG A 305 5.32 27.70 0.81
CA ARG A 305 4.12 26.84 0.89
C ARG A 305 4.39 25.58 1.73
N LYS A 306 5.57 24.97 1.59
CA LYS A 306 6.02 23.84 2.43
C LYS A 306 6.10 24.21 3.91
N LEU A 307 6.73 25.34 4.24
CA LEU A 307 6.82 25.82 5.62
C LEU A 307 5.42 26.09 6.22
N ALA A 308 4.53 26.73 5.46
CA ALA A 308 3.16 26.96 5.92
C ALA A 308 2.41 25.65 6.20
N MET A 309 2.58 24.63 5.35
CA MET A 309 2.00 23.31 5.55
C MET A 309 2.60 22.59 6.77
N ILE A 310 3.92 22.70 6.99
CA ILE A 310 4.60 22.18 8.18
C ILE A 310 4.01 22.81 9.46
N ASP A 311 3.81 24.12 9.47
CA ASP A 311 3.27 24.85 10.62
C ASP A 311 1.86 24.38 10.99
N ARG A 312 1.06 24.00 9.98
CA ARG A 312 -0.28 23.41 10.16
C ARG A 312 -0.23 21.95 10.63
N LEU A 313 0.60 21.12 10.00
CA LEU A 313 0.70 19.69 10.29
C LEU A 313 1.30 19.41 11.68
N ARG A 314 2.27 20.22 12.10
CA ARG A 314 3.01 20.04 13.35
C ARG A 314 2.12 19.88 14.58
N PRO A 315 1.23 20.83 14.94
CA PRO A 315 0.39 20.69 16.14
C PRO A 315 -0.56 19.50 16.04
N ILE A 316 -1.07 19.18 14.85
CA ILE A 316 -2.00 18.06 14.64
C ILE A 316 -1.29 16.72 14.88
N ALA A 317 -0.14 16.51 14.24
CA ALA A 317 0.62 15.26 14.38
C ALA A 317 1.10 15.04 15.83
N LEU A 318 1.54 16.09 16.51
CA LEU A 318 1.98 16.01 17.91
C LEU A 318 0.83 15.69 18.87
N ALA A 319 -0.38 16.18 18.60
CA ALA A 319 -1.56 15.87 19.40
C ALA A 319 -1.93 14.38 19.33
N LYS A 320 -1.67 13.69 18.21
CA LYS A 320 -1.91 12.24 18.06
C LYS A 320 -0.92 11.36 18.82
N LEU A 321 0.17 11.95 19.28
CA LEU A 321 1.21 11.27 20.03
C LEU A 321 1.08 11.53 21.54
N ASP A 322 -0.11 11.92 22.01
CA ASP A 322 -0.28 12.27 23.42
C ASP A 322 0.15 11.10 24.33
N ASN A 323 0.91 11.42 25.39
CA ASN A 323 1.59 10.48 26.29
C ASN A 323 2.73 9.65 25.67
N LYS A 324 3.24 10.01 24.47
CA LYS A 324 4.37 9.35 23.80
C LYS A 324 5.56 10.31 23.62
N GLU A 325 6.20 10.70 24.73
CA GLU A 325 7.21 11.77 24.74
C GLU A 325 8.43 11.48 23.84
N GLU A 326 8.90 10.22 23.78
CA GLU A 326 9.99 9.84 22.88
C GLU A 326 9.59 9.99 21.40
N ALA A 327 8.40 9.50 21.04
CA ALA A 327 7.87 9.62 19.68
C ALA A 327 7.67 11.09 19.27
N LYS A 328 7.18 11.93 20.19
CA LYS A 328 7.06 13.38 19.99
C LYS A 328 8.43 14.00 19.73
N ALA A 329 9.44 13.66 20.53
CA ALA A 329 10.80 14.20 20.37
C ALA A 329 11.41 13.82 19.01
N GLN A 330 11.27 12.57 18.58
CA GLN A 330 11.76 12.10 17.27
C GLN A 330 11.05 12.80 16.11
N LEU A 331 9.72 12.95 16.19
CA LEU A 331 8.96 13.66 15.17
C LEU A 331 9.34 15.15 15.13
N LEU A 332 9.49 15.79 16.28
CA LEU A 332 9.92 17.19 16.39
C LEU A 332 11.30 17.41 15.79
N GLU A 333 12.28 16.57 16.12
CA GLU A 333 13.62 16.65 15.56
C GLU A 333 13.58 16.60 14.02
N ARG A 334 12.77 15.69 13.46
CA ARG A 334 12.60 15.58 12.01
C ARG A 334 11.95 16.83 11.42
N ILE A 335 10.86 17.32 12.03
CA ILE A 335 10.17 18.53 11.60
C ILE A 335 11.11 19.74 11.62
N GLU A 336 11.91 19.91 12.67
CA GLU A 336 12.85 21.04 12.77
C GLU A 336 13.99 20.96 11.75
N SER A 337 14.46 19.74 11.45
CA SER A 337 15.42 19.52 10.36
C SER A 337 14.87 19.99 9.00
N ASP A 338 13.61 19.65 8.70
CA ASP A 338 12.95 20.07 7.45
C ASP A 338 12.72 21.59 7.41
N VAL A 339 12.28 22.18 8.53
CA VAL A 339 12.10 23.64 8.67
C VAL A 339 13.41 24.36 8.38
N LEU A 340 14.51 23.90 8.98
CA LEU A 340 15.83 24.48 8.77
C LEU A 340 16.27 24.35 7.31
N PHE A 341 16.07 23.17 6.71
CA PHE A 341 16.36 22.93 5.30
C PHE A 341 15.62 23.91 4.39
N TYR A 342 14.29 24.04 4.54
CA TYR A 342 13.50 24.93 3.68
C TYR A 342 13.81 26.42 3.92
N LYS A 343 14.04 26.84 5.17
CA LYS A 343 14.49 28.22 5.47
C LYS A 343 15.82 28.55 4.79
N LYS A 344 16.80 27.66 4.88
CA LYS A 344 18.09 27.81 4.21
C LYS A 344 17.94 27.87 2.69
N LYS A 345 17.05 27.07 2.13
CA LYS A 345 16.76 27.11 0.68
C LYS A 345 16.10 28.40 0.25
N ILE A 346 15.17 28.95 1.02
CA ILE A 346 14.58 30.26 0.74
C ILE A 346 15.66 31.35 0.79
N GLU A 347 16.52 31.36 1.80
CA GLU A 347 17.62 32.33 1.92
C GLU A 347 18.60 32.23 0.75
N GLU A 348 19.04 31.01 0.41
CA GLU A 348 19.92 30.72 -0.72
C GLU A 348 19.31 31.24 -2.03
N TYR A 349 18.05 30.91 -2.32
CA TYR A 349 17.40 31.27 -3.58
C TYR A 349 17.03 32.76 -3.64
N SER A 350 16.88 33.42 -2.49
CA SER A 350 16.63 34.86 -2.39
C SER A 350 17.90 35.70 -2.49
N SER A 351 19.10 35.08 -2.44
CA SER A 351 20.37 35.79 -2.55
C SER A 351 20.64 36.23 -4.00
N GLU A 352 20.90 37.53 -4.19
CA GLU A 352 21.31 38.09 -5.49
C GLU A 352 22.57 37.40 -6.05
N GLU A 353 23.47 36.93 -5.17
CA GLU A 353 24.65 36.16 -5.57
C GLU A 353 24.24 34.84 -6.24
N PHE A 354 23.34 34.09 -5.61
CA PHE A 354 22.84 32.82 -6.15
C PHE A 354 22.06 33.02 -7.45
N VAL A 355 21.18 34.04 -7.49
CA VAL A 355 20.39 34.38 -8.69
C VAL A 355 21.33 34.73 -9.85
N SER A 356 22.30 35.62 -9.61
CA SER A 356 23.25 36.07 -10.63
C SER A 356 24.10 34.93 -11.16
N LYS A 357 24.64 34.10 -10.26
CA LYS A 357 25.45 32.92 -10.60
C LYS A 357 24.65 31.92 -11.44
N THR A 358 23.44 31.58 -11.00
CA THR A 358 22.56 30.64 -11.69
C THR A 358 22.18 31.12 -13.09
N LEU A 359 21.87 32.41 -13.25
CA LEU A 359 21.55 32.99 -14.56
C LEU A 359 22.77 33.08 -15.48
N ALA A 360 23.97 33.35 -14.94
CA ALA A 360 25.21 33.34 -15.72
C ALA A 360 25.52 31.93 -16.26
N GLU A 361 25.50 30.92 -15.39
CA GLU A 361 25.75 29.52 -15.75
C GLU A 361 24.81 29.02 -16.85
N ASN A 362 23.51 29.35 -16.77
CA ASN A 362 22.52 28.93 -17.76
C ASN A 362 22.65 29.64 -19.12
N ASN A 363 23.21 30.86 -19.15
CA ASN A 363 23.45 31.60 -20.39
C ASN A 363 24.78 31.22 -21.08
N GLY A 364 25.48 30.19 -20.58
CA GLY A 364 26.80 29.81 -21.08
C GLY A 364 27.88 30.87 -20.79
N ILE A 365 27.55 31.86 -19.95
CA ILE A 365 28.51 32.83 -19.44
C ILE A 365 29.23 32.09 -18.31
N LYS A 366 30.47 31.65 -18.56
CA LYS A 366 31.31 31.13 -17.48
C LYS A 366 31.29 32.16 -16.34
N SER A 367 30.87 31.72 -15.15
CA SER A 367 30.99 32.51 -13.92
C SER A 367 32.36 33.21 -13.92
N PRO A 368 32.46 34.50 -13.55
CA PRO A 368 33.75 35.09 -13.24
C PRO A 368 34.41 34.13 -12.25
N GLN A 369 35.57 33.57 -12.61
CA GLN A 369 36.37 32.88 -11.60
C GLN A 369 36.69 33.94 -10.57
N THR A 370 36.25 33.74 -9.34
CA THR A 370 36.79 34.48 -8.20
C THR A 370 38.27 34.12 -8.15
N ASP A 371 39.12 35.02 -8.65
CA ASP A 371 40.58 34.94 -8.65
C ASP A 371 41.12 35.07 -7.21
N ASP A 372 40.73 34.14 -6.33
CA ASP A 372 41.30 33.95 -5.01
C ASP A 372 41.91 32.54 -4.92
N GLU A 373 42.75 32.18 -5.90
CA GLU A 373 43.86 31.27 -5.63
C GLU A 373 45.00 32.11 -5.03
N ILE A 374 44.97 32.26 -3.70
CA ILE A 374 46.18 32.56 -2.95
C ILE A 374 47.11 31.36 -3.15
N GLU A 375 48.10 31.52 -4.02
CA GLU A 375 49.30 30.69 -4.06
C GLU A 375 49.95 30.71 -2.66
N ILE A 376 49.69 29.68 -1.86
CA ILE A 376 50.61 29.30 -0.79
C ILE A 376 51.75 28.52 -1.47
N THR A 377 52.72 29.26 -1.99
CA THR A 377 54.05 28.74 -2.27
C THR A 377 54.86 28.82 -0.98
N GLY A 378 55.32 27.66 -0.51
CA GLY A 378 55.72 27.42 0.87
C GLY A 378 57.05 28.02 1.33
N TRP A 379 57.21 27.97 2.66
CA TRP A 379 58.35 27.37 3.36
C TRP A 379 57.81 26.55 4.54
#